data_AF-A0A853B7V4-F1
#
_entry.id   AF-A0A853B7V4-F1
#
_cell.length_a   1.000
_cell.length_b   1.000
_cell.length_c   1.000
_cell.angle_alpha   90.00
_cell.angle_beta   90.00
_cell.angle_gamma   90.00
#
_symmetry.space_group_name_H-M   'P 1'
#
loop_
_entity.id
_entity.type
_entity.pdbx_description
1 polymer ?
#
loop_
_entity_poly.entity_id
_entity_poly.type
_entity_poly.pdbx_seq_one_letter_code
_entity_poly.pdbx_strand_id
1 'polypeptide(L)'
;MNPEDEGRAAAERFREEHKLGVQPLGDLITIIEECTGHDVAVLDAGPDEHGLTVHDPLRGSVIIGVARTPNPMRQRSTLGHELGHVVFADWTGTHPRDWSEPTPQEERARAFARHLLVPDQGLREFMAARPGPGLADLSAIVQRFVVSPAVAAVALHRNGYVDRGLRNQWMALSTPQLATRYGWSDHYRILQADSQRRRAPQRLLARAISGFQAGVVSAQTIATLRGAPLAEVEQELRDAGITAAPLSVTFADPDDLPTVAVDLGELDEGPPDGSGTARE
;
A
#
# COMPACT_ATOMS: atom_id res chain seq x y z
N MET A 1 9.66 17.29 24.22
CA MET A 1 8.57 16.29 24.09
C MET A 1 9.25 14.98 23.75
N ASN A 2 8.80 13.82 24.24
CA ASN A 2 9.41 12.53 23.87
C ASN A 2 8.75 11.99 22.58
N PRO A 3 9.37 11.04 21.86
CA PRO A 3 8.80 10.47 20.62
C PRO A 3 7.38 9.90 20.76
N GLU A 4 7.06 9.31 21.92
CA GLU A 4 5.72 8.76 22.19
C GLU A 4 4.65 9.87 22.26
N ASP A 5 4.95 10.96 22.97
CA ASP A 5 4.06 12.12 23.11
C ASP A 5 3.90 12.86 21.78
N GLU A 6 4.97 12.98 20.98
CA GLU A 6 4.91 13.57 19.63
C GLU A 6 4.02 12.73 18.69
N GLY A 7 4.23 11.41 18.69
CA GLY A 7 3.42 10.49 17.89
C GLY A 7 1.94 10.50 18.30
N ARG A 8 1.64 10.53 19.61
CA ARG A 8 0.27 10.69 20.12
C ARG A 8 -0.36 11.98 19.60
N ALA A 9 0.30 13.11 19.84
CA ALA A 9 -0.24 14.42 19.50
C ALA A 9 -0.48 14.56 17.99
N ALA A 10 0.41 14.01 17.16
CA ALA A 10 0.22 13.99 15.70
C ALA A 10 -0.96 13.10 15.28
N ALA A 11 -1.14 11.93 15.90
CA ALA A 11 -2.27 11.06 15.60
C ALA A 11 -3.61 11.70 16.01
N GLU A 12 -3.65 12.37 17.16
CA GLU A 12 -4.83 13.11 17.63
C GLU A 12 -5.18 14.25 16.67
N ARG A 13 -4.20 15.08 16.29
CA ARG A 13 -4.40 16.14 15.28
C ARG A 13 -4.86 15.59 13.94
N PHE A 14 -4.24 14.52 13.44
CA PHE A 14 -4.65 13.89 12.19
C PHE A 14 -6.11 13.46 12.22
N ARG A 15 -6.55 12.84 13.33
CA ARG A 15 -7.96 12.44 13.49
C ARG A 15 -8.90 13.63 13.59
N GLU A 16 -8.49 14.72 14.23
CA GLU A 16 -9.27 15.95 14.36
C GLU A 16 -9.41 16.68 13.02
N GLU A 17 -8.30 16.95 12.34
CA GLU A 17 -8.24 17.63 11.04
C GLU A 17 -9.08 16.92 9.97
N HIS A 18 -9.05 15.60 9.95
CA HIS A 18 -9.79 14.77 9.01
C HIS A 18 -11.14 14.26 9.55
N LYS A 19 -11.60 14.74 10.72
CA LYS A 19 -12.90 14.41 11.33
C LYS A 19 -13.15 12.91 11.47
N LEU A 20 -12.11 12.14 11.78
CA LEU A 20 -12.17 10.68 11.92
C LEU A 20 -12.80 10.23 13.26
N GLY A 21 -13.13 11.17 14.15
CA GLY A 21 -13.70 10.89 15.47
C GLY A 21 -12.79 10.01 16.32
N VAL A 22 -13.37 9.19 17.21
CA VAL A 22 -12.62 8.29 18.12
C VAL A 22 -12.94 6.81 17.91
N GLN A 23 -13.82 6.50 16.95
CA GLN A 23 -14.21 5.14 16.62
C GLN A 23 -13.17 4.45 15.72
N PRO A 24 -13.20 3.11 15.62
CA PRO A 24 -12.31 2.37 14.72
C PRO A 24 -12.33 2.93 13.29
N LEU A 25 -11.15 3.04 12.69
CA LEU A 25 -11.04 3.43 11.29
C LEU A 25 -11.48 2.26 10.40
N GLY A 26 -12.17 2.54 9.29
CA GLY A 26 -12.53 1.53 8.30
C GLY A 26 -11.33 1.14 7.44
N ASP A 27 -11.52 1.20 6.13
CA ASP A 27 -10.47 0.99 5.14
C ASP A 27 -9.38 2.07 5.25
N LEU A 28 -8.25 1.71 5.86
CA LEU A 28 -7.17 2.64 6.13
C LEU A 28 -6.48 3.10 4.83
N ILE A 29 -6.49 2.28 3.78
CA ILE A 29 -5.91 2.64 2.49
C ILE A 29 -6.69 3.80 1.89
N THR A 30 -8.01 3.66 1.78
CA THR A 30 -8.90 4.72 1.29
C THR A 30 -8.78 5.98 2.15
N ILE A 31 -8.76 5.84 3.48
CA ILE A 31 -8.60 6.98 4.40
C ILE A 31 -7.30 7.74 4.13
N ILE A 32 -6.18 7.03 3.94
CA ILE A 32 -4.89 7.66 3.63
C ILE A 32 -4.97 8.42 2.29
N GLU A 33 -5.48 7.75 1.25
CA GLU A 33 -5.60 8.34 -0.09
C GLU A 33 -6.49 9.61 -0.08
N GLU A 34 -7.62 9.59 0.61
CA GLU A 34 -8.56 10.72 0.68
C GLU A 34 -8.06 11.86 1.57
N CYS A 35 -7.47 11.54 2.73
CA CYS A 35 -7.05 12.55 3.70
C CYS A 35 -5.77 13.27 3.26
N THR A 36 -4.86 12.54 2.60
CA THR A 36 -3.51 13.04 2.30
C THR A 36 -3.26 13.26 0.81
N GLY A 37 -4.07 12.65 -0.06
CA GLY A 37 -3.86 12.67 -1.51
C GLY A 37 -2.69 11.80 -1.99
N HIS A 38 -1.99 11.11 -1.09
CA HIS A 38 -0.88 10.21 -1.43
C HIS A 38 -1.40 8.85 -1.90
N ASP A 39 -0.69 8.25 -2.85
CA ASP A 39 -1.07 6.97 -3.44
C ASP A 39 -0.67 5.81 -2.51
N VAL A 40 -1.53 4.81 -2.36
CA VAL A 40 -1.25 3.64 -1.52
C VAL A 40 -1.39 2.35 -2.31
N ALA A 41 -0.38 1.48 -2.23
CA ALA A 41 -0.34 0.22 -2.96
C ALA A 41 -0.13 -0.98 -2.02
N VAL A 42 -0.85 -2.08 -2.30
CA VAL A 42 -0.58 -3.39 -1.71
C VAL A 42 0.09 -4.27 -2.77
N LEU A 43 1.34 -4.65 -2.50
CA LEU A 43 2.25 -5.27 -3.45
C LEU A 43 2.71 -6.65 -2.98
N ASP A 44 3.23 -7.45 -3.91
CA ASP A 44 4.02 -8.61 -3.53
C ASP A 44 5.40 -8.12 -3.12
N ALA A 45 5.85 -8.51 -1.93
CA ALA A 45 7.15 -8.14 -1.39
C ALA A 45 7.84 -9.38 -0.81
N GLY A 46 9.17 -9.31 -0.69
CA GLY A 46 9.96 -10.35 -0.03
C GLY A 46 9.59 -10.49 1.46
N PRO A 47 9.99 -11.59 2.11
CA PRO A 47 9.60 -11.90 3.50
C PRO A 47 10.02 -10.83 4.52
N ASP A 48 11.04 -10.01 4.23
CA ASP A 48 11.59 -9.00 5.15
C ASP A 48 11.19 -7.56 4.79
N GLU A 49 10.42 -7.37 3.72
CA GLU A 49 9.89 -6.07 3.30
C GLU A 49 8.44 -5.95 3.76
N HIS A 50 8.14 -4.95 4.57
CA HIS A 50 6.85 -4.85 5.25
C HIS A 50 6.07 -3.61 4.81
N GLY A 51 6.77 -2.48 4.71
CA GLY A 51 6.26 -1.21 4.23
C GLY A 51 7.41 -0.42 3.61
N LEU A 52 7.07 0.49 2.70
CA LEU A 52 7.99 1.43 2.09
C LEU A 52 7.23 2.70 1.76
N THR A 53 7.77 3.85 2.16
CA THR A 53 7.33 5.15 1.69
C THR A 53 8.33 5.70 0.69
N VAL A 54 7.87 5.99 -0.53
CA VAL A 54 8.69 6.57 -1.60
C VAL A 54 8.18 7.98 -1.90
N HIS A 55 9.08 8.96 -1.89
CA HIS A 55 8.80 10.33 -2.29
C HIS A 55 9.54 10.64 -3.60
N ASP A 56 8.80 11.05 -4.63
CA ASP A 56 9.35 11.59 -5.89
C ASP A 56 9.39 13.13 -5.77
N PRO A 57 10.56 13.73 -5.49
CA PRO A 57 10.68 15.18 -5.31
C PRO A 57 10.46 15.96 -6.61
N LEU A 58 10.61 15.34 -7.79
CA LEU A 58 10.41 16.01 -9.09
C LEU A 58 8.92 16.19 -9.38
N ARG A 59 8.09 15.25 -8.93
CA ARG A 59 6.63 15.27 -9.14
C ARG A 59 5.84 15.69 -7.90
N GLY A 60 6.51 15.83 -6.75
CA GLY A 60 5.88 16.11 -5.46
C GLY A 60 4.90 15.01 -5.02
N SER A 61 5.11 13.77 -5.49
CA SER A 61 4.21 12.65 -5.20
C SER A 61 4.81 11.70 -4.18
N VAL A 62 3.99 11.23 -3.25
CA VAL A 62 4.35 10.21 -2.26
C VAL A 62 3.54 8.96 -2.54
N ILE A 63 4.21 7.81 -2.50
CA ILE A 63 3.60 6.49 -2.60
C ILE A 63 3.93 5.72 -1.33
N ILE A 64 2.90 5.17 -0.68
CA ILE A 64 3.03 4.22 0.42
C ILE A 64 2.79 2.82 -0.14
N GLY A 65 3.82 1.98 -0.14
CA GLY A 65 3.73 0.57 -0.48
C GLY A 65 3.69 -0.28 0.79
N VAL A 66 2.79 -1.26 0.85
CA VAL A 66 2.81 -2.30 1.88
C VAL A 66 2.71 -3.69 1.26
N ALA A 67 3.32 -4.67 1.91
CA ALA A 67 3.25 -6.05 1.45
C ALA A 67 1.84 -6.65 1.68
N ARG A 68 1.34 -7.43 0.72
CA ARG A 68 0.24 -8.36 0.99
C ARG A 68 0.69 -9.36 2.06
N THR A 69 -0.20 -9.72 2.98
CA THR A 69 0.17 -10.60 4.09
C THR A 69 -1.01 -11.37 4.64
N PRO A 70 -0.82 -12.60 5.15
CA PRO A 70 -1.86 -13.30 5.90
C PRO A 70 -2.13 -12.72 7.30
N ASN A 71 -1.40 -11.67 7.70
CA ASN A 71 -1.48 -11.04 9.02
C ASN A 71 -2.10 -9.63 8.93
N PRO A 72 -3.43 -9.50 8.86
CA PRO A 72 -4.10 -8.22 8.57
C PRO A 72 -3.79 -7.10 9.58
N MET A 73 -3.77 -7.41 10.87
CA MET A 73 -3.46 -6.42 11.92
C MET A 73 -2.02 -5.88 11.81
N ARG A 74 -1.11 -6.70 11.28
CA ARG A 74 0.27 -6.30 11.03
C ARG A 74 0.34 -5.33 9.86
N GLN A 75 -0.30 -5.66 8.73
CA GLN A 75 -0.38 -4.76 7.59
C GLN A 75 -0.96 -3.40 7.97
N ARG A 76 -2.05 -3.40 8.75
CA ARG A 76 -2.69 -2.18 9.19
C ARG A 76 -1.79 -1.33 10.11
N SER A 77 -1.02 -1.98 10.98
CA SER A 77 -0.01 -1.30 11.81
C SER A 77 1.12 -0.72 10.95
N THR A 78 1.56 -1.45 9.92
CA THR A 78 2.55 -0.97 8.96
C THR A 78 2.03 0.24 8.16
N LEU A 79 0.80 0.17 7.62
CA LEU A 79 0.16 1.32 6.97
C LEU A 79 0.12 2.56 7.87
N GLY A 80 -0.28 2.39 9.14
CA GLY A 80 -0.28 3.49 10.11
C GLY A 80 1.12 4.03 10.40
N HIS A 81 2.14 3.16 10.38
CA HIS A 81 3.53 3.55 10.60
C HIS A 81 4.11 4.33 9.41
N GLU A 82 3.90 3.85 8.18
CA GLU A 82 4.28 4.58 6.96
C GLU A 82 3.58 5.94 6.87
N LEU A 83 2.28 6.00 7.18
CA LEU A 83 1.57 7.27 7.29
C LEU A 83 2.20 8.20 8.33
N GLY A 84 2.68 7.65 9.45
CA GLY A 84 3.43 8.41 10.45
C GLY A 84 4.64 9.11 9.83
N HIS A 85 5.47 8.39 9.07
CA HIS A 85 6.61 8.99 8.37
C HIS A 85 6.18 10.10 7.40
N VAL A 86 5.09 9.89 6.65
CA VAL A 86 4.53 10.91 5.76
C VAL A 86 4.09 12.17 6.52
N VAL A 87 3.37 12.01 7.63
CA VAL A 87 2.88 13.13 8.46
C VAL A 87 4.04 13.95 9.05
N PHE A 88 5.14 13.30 9.41
CA PHE A 88 6.33 13.97 9.91
C PHE A 88 7.29 14.43 8.81
N ALA A 89 6.98 14.18 7.54
CA ALA A 89 7.88 14.39 6.41
C ALA A 89 9.27 13.76 6.62
N ASP A 90 9.29 12.58 7.25
CA ASP A 90 10.48 11.77 7.48
C ASP A 90 10.86 11.06 6.16
N TRP A 91 11.23 11.83 5.14
CA TRP A 91 11.72 11.33 3.87
C TRP A 91 13.13 10.76 4.09
N THR A 92 13.22 9.49 4.44
CA THR A 92 14.52 8.82 4.53
C THR A 92 15.15 8.83 3.14
N GLY A 93 16.17 9.67 2.97
CA GLY A 93 16.99 9.67 1.76
C GLY A 93 17.71 8.33 1.65
N THR A 94 17.16 7.43 0.84
CA THR A 94 17.83 6.28 0.17
C THR A 94 19.20 5.90 0.73
N HIS A 95 19.30 5.38 1.95
CA HIS A 95 20.47 4.62 2.41
C HIS A 95 20.01 3.57 3.42
N PRO A 96 20.25 2.27 3.18
CA PRO A 96 20.10 1.24 4.20
C PRO A 96 21.21 1.45 5.25
N ARG A 97 21.00 2.37 6.18
CA ARG A 97 21.84 2.47 7.39
C ARG A 97 21.27 1.51 8.41
N ASP A 98 22.04 0.46 8.68
CA ASP A 98 22.12 -0.30 9.92
C ASP A 98 20.84 -0.29 10.78
N TRP A 99 19.93 -1.22 10.48
CA TRP A 99 18.63 -1.41 11.14
C TRP A 99 18.71 -1.94 12.60
N SER A 100 19.78 -1.66 13.33
CA SER A 100 20.02 -2.27 14.65
C SER A 100 19.59 -1.42 15.85
N GLU A 101 19.46 -0.09 15.71
CA GLU A 101 19.02 0.78 16.81
C GLU A 101 17.71 1.52 16.51
N PRO A 102 16.71 1.47 17.42
CA PRO A 102 15.48 2.25 17.28
C PRO A 102 15.80 3.74 17.26
N THR A 103 15.56 4.41 16.13
CA THR A 103 15.72 5.86 16.07
C THR A 103 14.49 6.55 16.69
N PRO A 104 14.64 7.78 17.21
CA PRO A 104 13.49 8.56 17.70
C PRO A 104 12.37 8.72 16.64
N GLN A 105 12.74 8.78 15.35
CA GLN A 105 11.79 8.84 14.23
C GLN A 105 10.95 7.56 14.12
N GLU A 106 11.59 6.39 14.20
CA GLU A 106 10.93 5.08 14.20
C GLU A 106 10.00 4.91 15.40
N GLU A 107 10.45 5.34 16.58
CA GLU A 107 9.62 5.31 17.79
C GLU A 107 8.39 6.22 17.66
N ARG A 108 8.58 7.41 17.12
CA ARG A 108 7.52 8.40 16.88
C ARG A 108 6.50 7.91 15.86
N ALA A 109 6.93 7.36 14.72
CA ALA A 109 6.04 6.78 13.71
C ALA A 109 5.26 5.58 14.26
N ARG A 110 5.92 4.73 15.06
CA ARG A 110 5.26 3.61 15.77
C ARG A 110 4.24 4.11 16.80
N ALA A 111 4.54 5.16 17.54
CA ALA A 111 3.62 5.79 18.47
C ALA A 111 2.40 6.37 17.72
N PHE A 112 2.64 7.13 16.65
CA PHE A 112 1.59 7.65 15.77
C PHE A 112 0.64 6.54 15.31
N ALA A 113 1.17 5.44 14.75
CA ALA A 113 0.36 4.32 14.29
C ALA A 113 -0.53 3.74 15.40
N ARG A 114 0.01 3.54 16.61
CA ARG A 114 -0.76 3.00 17.74
C ARG A 114 -1.91 3.92 18.15
N HIS A 115 -1.66 5.22 18.24
CA HIS A 115 -2.65 6.22 18.66
C HIS A 115 -3.68 6.53 17.58
N LEU A 116 -3.28 6.47 16.31
CA LEU A 116 -4.19 6.60 15.18
C LEU A 116 -5.19 5.44 15.16
N LEU A 117 -4.70 4.21 15.36
CA LEU A 117 -5.52 3.00 15.29
C LEU A 117 -6.36 2.77 16.56
N VAL A 118 -5.81 3.09 17.74
CA VAL A 118 -6.48 2.96 19.03
C VAL A 118 -6.37 4.29 19.79
N PRO A 119 -7.29 5.25 19.54
CA PRO A 119 -7.28 6.52 20.27
C PRO A 119 -7.65 6.30 21.73
N ASP A 120 -6.95 6.97 22.65
CA ASP A 120 -7.13 6.81 24.10
C ASP A 120 -8.58 7.12 24.53
N GLN A 121 -9.22 8.13 23.93
CA GLN A 121 -10.63 8.40 24.19
C GLN A 121 -11.55 7.26 23.73
N GLY A 122 -11.36 6.73 22.51
CA GLY A 122 -12.16 5.64 21.99
C GLY A 122 -12.00 4.35 22.81
N LEU A 123 -10.80 4.09 23.32
CA LEU A 123 -10.55 2.99 24.25
C LEU A 123 -11.29 3.22 25.58
N ARG A 124 -11.24 4.43 26.15
CA ARG A 124 -11.97 4.76 27.39
C ARG A 124 -13.48 4.61 27.23
N GLU A 125 -14.05 5.09 26.13
CA GLU A 125 -15.48 4.92 25.82
C GLU A 125 -15.86 3.43 25.73
N PHE A 126 -15.01 2.61 25.10
CA PHE A 126 -15.22 1.17 25.02
C PHE A 126 -15.17 0.47 26.39
N MET A 127 -14.31 0.95 27.29
CA MET A 127 -14.09 0.38 28.62
C MET A 127 -15.08 0.87 29.68
N ALA A 128 -15.79 1.98 29.46
CA ALA A 128 -16.65 2.62 30.45
C ALA A 128 -17.72 1.71 31.07
N ALA A 129 -18.18 0.69 30.33
CA ALA A 129 -19.20 -0.26 30.79
C ALA A 129 -18.63 -1.59 31.34
N ARG A 130 -17.30 -1.70 31.56
CA ARG A 130 -16.63 -2.96 31.87
C ARG A 130 -15.94 -2.89 33.25
N PRO A 131 -16.26 -3.81 34.19
CA PRO A 131 -15.78 -3.74 35.57
C PRO A 131 -14.30 -4.14 35.77
N GLY A 132 -13.66 -4.70 34.74
CA GLY A 132 -12.22 -4.99 34.74
C GLY A 132 -11.80 -5.75 33.47
N PRO A 133 -10.63 -5.47 32.88
CA PRO A 133 -10.24 -6.05 31.61
C PRO A 133 -9.78 -7.50 31.78
N GLY A 134 -10.56 -8.43 31.24
CA GLY A 134 -10.18 -9.81 31.02
C GLY A 134 -9.77 -10.08 29.57
N LEU A 135 -9.45 -11.34 29.30
CA LEU A 135 -9.07 -11.79 27.96
C LEU A 135 -10.18 -11.60 26.90
N ALA A 136 -11.45 -11.62 27.34
CA ALA A 136 -12.60 -11.33 26.48
C ALA A 136 -12.61 -9.86 26.03
N ASP A 137 -12.25 -8.93 26.93
CA ASP A 137 -12.15 -7.51 26.63
C ASP A 137 -10.99 -7.23 25.66
N LEU A 138 -9.83 -7.87 25.87
CA LEU A 138 -8.71 -7.81 24.91
C LEU A 138 -9.16 -8.26 23.52
N SER A 139 -9.82 -9.43 23.43
CA SER A 139 -10.32 -9.95 22.15
C SER A 139 -11.30 -8.98 21.49
N ALA A 140 -12.21 -8.40 22.25
CA ALA A 140 -13.18 -7.46 21.73
C ALA A 140 -12.54 -6.15 21.24
N ILE A 141 -11.47 -5.66 21.90
CA ILE A 141 -10.69 -4.50 21.44
C ILE A 141 -9.92 -4.82 20.16
N VAL A 142 -9.23 -5.97 20.13
CA VAL A 142 -8.52 -6.48 18.94
C VAL A 142 -9.45 -6.57 17.74
N GLN A 143 -10.66 -7.13 17.94
CA GLN A 143 -11.67 -7.24 16.89
C GLN A 143 -12.23 -5.88 16.47
N ARG A 144 -12.57 -5.02 17.44
CA ARG A 144 -13.23 -3.72 17.18
C ARG A 144 -12.30 -2.74 16.47
N PHE A 145 -11.08 -2.56 16.97
CA PHE A 145 -10.10 -1.62 16.39
C PHE A 145 -9.25 -2.23 15.28
N VAL A 146 -9.39 -3.55 15.05
CA VAL A 146 -8.67 -4.31 14.03
C VAL A 146 -7.14 -4.19 14.23
N VAL A 147 -6.68 -4.33 15.47
CA VAL A 147 -5.27 -4.22 15.86
C VAL A 147 -4.74 -5.51 16.47
N SER A 148 -3.42 -5.67 16.55
CA SER A 148 -2.83 -6.86 17.16
C SER A 148 -3.05 -6.89 18.68
N PRO A 149 -3.02 -8.07 19.32
CA PRO A 149 -3.05 -8.19 20.78
C PRO A 149 -1.97 -7.34 21.44
N ALA A 150 -0.80 -7.23 20.82
CA ALA A 150 0.29 -6.40 21.33
C ALA A 150 -0.04 -4.89 21.33
N VAL A 151 -0.64 -4.36 20.26
CA VAL A 151 -1.07 -2.96 20.21
C VAL A 151 -2.17 -2.69 21.23
N ALA A 152 -3.17 -3.57 21.32
CA ALA A 152 -4.25 -3.45 22.29
C ALA A 152 -3.75 -3.50 23.75
N ALA A 153 -2.84 -4.44 24.06
CA ALA A 153 -2.24 -4.57 25.40
C ALA A 153 -1.42 -3.33 25.79
N VAL A 154 -0.66 -2.75 24.84
CA VAL A 154 0.06 -1.49 25.08
C VAL A 154 -0.91 -0.34 25.38
N ALA A 155 -1.99 -0.20 24.60
CA ALA A 155 -2.97 0.86 24.81
C ALA A 155 -3.70 0.69 26.16
N LEU A 156 -4.09 -0.53 26.53
CA LEU A 156 -4.70 -0.83 27.83
C LEU A 156 -3.76 -0.52 28.99
N HIS A 157 -2.49 -0.89 28.90
CA HIS A 157 -1.51 -0.61 29.94
C HIS A 157 -1.28 0.89 30.12
N ARG A 158 -1.12 1.61 29.00
CA ARG A 158 -0.91 3.07 29.00
C ARG A 158 -2.07 3.81 29.66
N ASN A 159 -3.30 3.34 29.47
CA ASN A 159 -4.49 3.93 30.08
C ASN A 159 -4.77 3.41 31.50
N GLY A 160 -3.87 2.62 32.09
CA GLY A 160 -3.97 2.16 33.48
C GLY A 160 -4.96 1.01 33.69
N TYR A 161 -5.48 0.39 32.64
CA TYR A 161 -6.42 -0.73 32.77
C TYR A 161 -5.73 -2.04 33.15
N VAL A 162 -4.47 -2.23 32.74
CA VAL A 162 -3.68 -3.42 33.06
C VAL A 162 -2.29 -3.07 33.53
N ASP A 163 -1.72 -3.93 34.39
CA ASP A 163 -0.34 -3.82 34.80
C ASP A 163 0.65 -4.31 33.72
N ARG A 164 1.95 -4.14 34.00
CA ARG A 164 3.03 -4.55 33.09
C ARG A 164 3.09 -6.06 32.87
N GLY A 165 2.76 -6.86 33.89
CA GLY A 165 2.78 -8.32 33.82
C GLY A 165 1.73 -8.84 32.85
N LEU A 166 0.49 -8.39 33.02
CA LEU A 166 -0.63 -8.75 32.17
C LEU A 166 -0.46 -8.23 30.75
N ARG A 167 0.06 -7.00 30.58
CA ARG A 167 0.48 -6.47 29.26
C ARG A 167 1.39 -7.45 28.54
N ASN A 168 2.47 -7.89 29.18
CA ASN A 168 3.46 -8.76 28.56
C ASN A 168 2.88 -10.13 28.21
N GLN A 169 2.02 -10.69 29.06
CA GLN A 169 1.29 -11.94 28.77
C GLN A 169 0.41 -11.79 27.53
N TRP A 170 -0.32 -10.67 27.41
CA TRP A 170 -1.23 -10.44 26.30
C TRP A 170 -0.54 -10.11 24.99
N MET A 171 0.63 -9.47 25.03
CA MET A 171 1.46 -9.23 23.84
C MET A 171 1.92 -10.53 23.17
N ALA A 172 2.04 -11.62 23.91
CA ALA A 172 2.47 -12.92 23.39
C ALA A 172 1.33 -13.71 22.69
N LEU A 173 0.09 -13.25 22.81
CA LEU A 173 -1.06 -13.90 22.18
C LEU A 173 -1.14 -13.56 20.70
N SER A 174 -1.66 -14.50 19.91
CA SER A 174 -1.91 -14.27 18.49
C SER A 174 -3.38 -13.93 18.22
N THR A 175 -3.62 -13.11 17.20
CA THR A 175 -4.98 -12.76 16.79
C THR A 175 -5.81 -13.99 16.38
N PRO A 176 -5.30 -14.97 15.61
CA PRO A 176 -6.04 -16.20 15.31
C PRO A 176 -6.48 -16.99 16.55
N GLN A 177 -5.66 -17.01 17.61
CA GLN A 177 -6.01 -17.67 18.87
C GLN A 177 -7.19 -16.97 19.55
N LEU A 178 -7.18 -15.63 19.61
CA LEU A 178 -8.30 -14.86 20.16
C LEU A 178 -9.57 -15.04 19.30
N ALA A 179 -9.44 -14.98 17.98
CA ALA A 179 -10.54 -15.17 17.04
C ALA A 179 -11.23 -16.53 17.22
N THR A 180 -10.44 -17.59 17.37
CA THR A 180 -10.95 -18.94 17.61
C THR A 180 -11.61 -19.06 18.96
N ARG A 181 -10.97 -18.54 20.02
CA ARG A 181 -11.48 -18.63 21.40
C ARG A 181 -12.79 -17.88 21.60
N TYR A 182 -12.98 -16.75 20.92
CA TYR A 182 -14.13 -15.86 21.10
C TYR A 182 -15.09 -15.84 19.91
N GLY A 183 -14.98 -16.81 18.99
CA GLY A 183 -16.00 -17.07 17.98
C GLY A 183 -16.08 -16.06 16.83
N TRP A 184 -14.97 -15.40 16.47
CA TRP A 184 -14.91 -14.45 15.36
C TRP A 184 -13.90 -14.84 14.27
N SER A 185 -13.57 -16.13 14.15
CA SER A 185 -12.65 -16.64 13.12
C SER A 185 -13.08 -16.31 11.69
N ASP A 186 -14.38 -16.27 11.39
CA ASP A 186 -14.85 -15.91 10.04
C ASP A 186 -14.56 -14.45 9.71
N HIS A 187 -14.76 -13.54 10.66
CA HIS A 187 -14.34 -12.15 10.51
C HIS A 187 -12.82 -12.04 10.32
N TYR A 188 -12.03 -12.81 11.07
CA TYR A 188 -10.57 -12.84 10.87
C TYR A 188 -10.17 -13.33 9.47
N ARG A 189 -10.86 -14.34 8.93
CA ARG A 189 -10.62 -14.84 7.56
C ARG A 189 -10.95 -13.79 6.50
N ILE A 190 -12.02 -13.02 6.69
CA ILE A 190 -12.35 -11.89 5.79
C ILE A 190 -11.21 -10.87 5.78
N LEU A 191 -10.74 -10.44 6.96
CA LEU A 191 -9.62 -9.51 7.08
C LEU A 191 -8.34 -10.08 6.42
N GLN A 192 -8.07 -11.36 6.63
CA GLN A 192 -6.91 -12.05 6.05
C GLN A 192 -7.00 -12.18 4.53
N ALA A 193 -8.20 -12.40 3.98
CA ALA A 193 -8.41 -12.44 2.54
C ALA A 193 -8.20 -11.05 1.93
N ASP A 194 -8.68 -10.00 2.59
CA ASP A 194 -8.53 -8.61 2.16
C ASP A 194 -7.06 -8.16 2.19
N SER A 195 -6.34 -8.39 3.31
CA SER A 195 -4.93 -8.02 3.43
C SER A 195 -3.98 -8.80 2.50
N GLN A 196 -4.48 -9.89 1.92
CA GLN A 196 -3.77 -10.66 0.92
C GLN A 196 -4.05 -10.20 -0.51
N ARG A 197 -5.06 -9.37 -0.76
CA ARG A 197 -5.31 -8.89 -2.12
C ARG A 197 -4.31 -7.81 -2.47
N ARG A 198 -3.78 -7.88 -3.70
CA ARG A 198 -3.08 -6.75 -4.30
C ARG A 198 -4.07 -5.61 -4.47
N ARG A 199 -3.57 -4.39 -4.33
CA ARG A 199 -4.37 -3.17 -4.51
C ARG A 199 -3.51 -2.10 -5.15
N ALA A 200 -3.93 -1.63 -6.31
CA ALA A 200 -3.32 -0.48 -6.95
C ALA A 200 -3.84 0.82 -6.32
N PRO A 201 -3.03 1.90 -6.33
CA PRO A 201 -3.52 3.22 -5.94
C PRO A 201 -4.71 3.63 -6.79
N GLN A 202 -5.78 4.13 -6.15
CA GLN A 202 -7.04 4.39 -6.84
C GLN A 202 -6.87 5.47 -7.91
N ARG A 203 -6.11 6.53 -7.63
CA ARG A 203 -5.87 7.62 -8.58
C ARG A 203 -5.11 7.15 -9.81
N LEU A 204 -4.11 6.29 -9.62
CA LEU A 204 -3.34 5.70 -10.71
C LEU A 204 -4.24 4.81 -11.58
N LEU A 205 -5.10 4.00 -10.96
CA LEU A 205 -6.05 3.15 -11.68
C LEU A 205 -7.08 3.97 -12.47
N ALA A 206 -7.64 5.03 -11.87
CA ALA A 206 -8.58 5.94 -12.55
C ALA A 206 -7.93 6.63 -13.77
N ARG A 207 -6.66 7.03 -13.66
CA ARG A 207 -5.89 7.57 -14.78
C ARG A 207 -5.65 6.53 -15.88
N ALA A 208 -5.33 5.29 -15.52
CA ALA A 208 -5.16 4.21 -16.48
C ALA A 208 -6.47 3.91 -17.24
N ILE A 209 -7.61 3.92 -16.55
CA ILE A 209 -8.94 3.77 -17.18
C ILE A 209 -9.23 4.94 -18.14
N SER A 210 -8.95 6.17 -17.72
CA SER A 210 -9.09 7.36 -18.59
C SER A 210 -8.18 7.27 -19.82
N GLY A 211 -6.95 6.81 -19.64
CA GLY A 211 -6.00 6.57 -20.73
C GLY A 211 -6.47 5.45 -21.67
N PHE A 212 -7.11 4.41 -21.16
CA PHE A 212 -7.71 3.35 -21.98
C PHE A 212 -8.85 3.90 -22.84
N GLN A 213 -9.75 4.72 -22.26
CA GLN A 213 -10.80 5.40 -23.01
C GLN A 213 -10.24 6.31 -24.11
N ALA A 214 -9.12 6.98 -23.84
CA ALA A 214 -8.43 7.81 -24.82
C ALA A 214 -7.58 7.02 -25.84
N GLY A 215 -7.52 5.69 -25.74
CA GLY A 215 -6.68 4.85 -26.60
C GLY A 215 -5.17 4.94 -26.32
N VAL A 216 -4.77 5.57 -25.21
CA VAL A 216 -3.36 5.80 -24.83
C VAL A 216 -2.74 4.56 -24.19
N VAL A 217 -3.52 3.78 -23.43
CA VAL A 217 -3.07 2.52 -22.82
C VAL A 217 -4.02 1.39 -23.14
N SER A 218 -3.54 0.14 -23.04
CA SER A 218 -4.36 -1.04 -23.31
C SER A 218 -5.09 -1.54 -22.06
N ALA A 219 -6.11 -2.39 -22.25
CA ALA A 219 -6.73 -3.12 -21.15
C ALA A 219 -5.72 -3.99 -20.39
N GLN A 220 -4.67 -4.47 -21.08
CA GLN A 220 -3.56 -5.21 -20.45
C GLN A 220 -2.79 -4.35 -19.45
N THR A 221 -2.60 -3.05 -19.70
CA THR A 221 -1.98 -2.14 -18.72
C THR A 221 -2.80 -2.07 -17.43
N ILE A 222 -4.13 -2.00 -17.53
CA ILE A 222 -5.05 -1.99 -16.39
C ILE A 222 -4.99 -3.33 -15.65
N ALA A 223 -4.99 -4.45 -16.38
CA ALA A 223 -4.88 -5.80 -15.82
C ALA A 223 -3.59 -5.99 -15.02
N THR A 224 -2.45 -5.58 -15.58
CA THR A 224 -1.16 -5.60 -14.90
C THR A 224 -1.17 -4.74 -13.64
N LEU A 225 -1.71 -3.52 -13.71
CA LEU A 225 -1.78 -2.61 -12.57
C LEU A 225 -2.61 -3.22 -11.42
N ARG A 226 -3.74 -3.86 -11.75
CA ARG A 226 -4.60 -4.53 -10.77
C ARG A 226 -4.09 -5.89 -10.29
N GLY A 227 -3.16 -6.51 -11.03
CA GLY A 227 -2.80 -7.91 -10.83
C GLY A 227 -3.98 -8.86 -11.07
N ALA A 228 -4.86 -8.53 -12.02
CA ALA A 228 -6.05 -9.29 -12.36
C ALA A 228 -5.93 -9.93 -13.76
N PRO A 229 -6.66 -11.03 -14.05
CA PRO A 229 -6.72 -11.59 -15.40
C PRO A 229 -7.26 -10.57 -16.41
N LEU A 230 -6.65 -10.50 -17.61
CA LEU A 230 -7.09 -9.58 -18.67
C LEU A 230 -8.59 -9.76 -19.01
N ALA A 231 -9.04 -11.00 -19.13
CA ALA A 231 -10.42 -11.31 -19.48
C ALA A 231 -11.44 -10.75 -18.46
N GLU A 232 -11.10 -10.73 -17.17
CA GLU A 232 -11.93 -10.15 -16.12
C GLU A 232 -12.00 -8.63 -16.27
N VAL A 233 -10.85 -7.97 -16.46
CA VAL A 233 -10.78 -6.51 -16.65
C VAL A 233 -11.53 -6.08 -17.91
N GLU A 234 -11.36 -6.78 -19.03
CA GLU A 234 -12.09 -6.47 -20.25
C GLU A 234 -13.60 -6.65 -20.07
N GLN A 235 -14.03 -7.67 -19.32
CA GLN A 235 -15.43 -7.89 -19.03
C GLN A 235 -16.02 -6.76 -18.19
N GLU A 236 -15.32 -6.36 -17.12
CA GLU A 236 -15.75 -5.23 -16.29
C GLU A 236 -15.82 -3.91 -17.07
N LEU A 237 -14.82 -3.63 -17.92
CA LEU A 237 -14.82 -2.44 -18.76
C LEU A 237 -16.01 -2.45 -19.73
N ARG A 238 -16.31 -3.59 -20.35
CA ARG A 238 -17.49 -3.77 -21.22
C ARG A 238 -18.81 -3.57 -20.46
N ASP A 239 -18.95 -4.19 -19.29
CA ASP A 239 -20.16 -4.11 -18.47
C ASP A 239 -20.40 -2.68 -17.96
N ALA A 240 -19.32 -1.92 -17.74
CA ALA A 240 -19.38 -0.50 -17.40
C ALA A 240 -19.58 0.43 -18.62
N GLY A 241 -19.67 -0.10 -19.85
CA GLY A 241 -19.78 0.70 -21.07
C GLY A 241 -18.51 1.50 -21.42
N ILE A 242 -17.36 1.11 -20.88
CA ILE A 242 -16.07 1.77 -21.09
C ILE A 242 -15.40 1.12 -22.29
N THR A 243 -15.35 1.85 -23.40
CA THR A 243 -14.67 1.43 -24.63
C THR A 243 -13.49 2.34 -24.95
N ALA A 244 -12.41 1.78 -25.50
CA ALA A 244 -11.31 2.58 -26.01
C ALA A 244 -11.75 3.36 -27.25
N ALA A 245 -11.33 4.63 -27.35
CA ALA A 245 -11.44 5.38 -28.59
C ALA A 245 -10.67 4.64 -29.70
N PRO A 246 -11.18 4.63 -30.94
CA PRO A 246 -10.45 4.07 -32.05
C PRO A 246 -9.10 4.77 -32.15
N LEU A 247 -8.02 3.99 -32.15
CA LEU A 247 -6.68 4.49 -32.45
C LEU A 247 -6.72 5.07 -33.86
N SER A 248 -6.73 6.41 -33.97
CA SER A 248 -6.45 7.06 -35.25
C SER A 248 -4.96 6.90 -35.52
N VAL A 249 -4.58 5.78 -36.11
CA VAL A 249 -3.24 5.64 -36.69
C VAL A 249 -3.25 6.51 -37.93
N THR A 250 -2.75 7.73 -37.81
CA THR A 250 -2.38 8.53 -38.97
C THR A 250 -1.16 7.85 -39.57
N PHE A 251 -1.38 6.91 -40.48
CA PHE A 251 -0.32 6.51 -41.39
C PHE A 251 0.15 7.77 -42.11
N ALA A 252 1.46 7.99 -42.16
CA ALA A 252 2.01 8.99 -43.06
C ALA A 252 1.45 8.69 -44.47
N ASP A 253 1.00 9.72 -45.18
CA ASP A 253 0.62 9.56 -46.57
C ASP A 253 1.84 8.96 -47.30
N PRO A 254 1.70 7.90 -48.11
CA PRO A 254 2.78 7.44 -48.97
C PRO A 254 3.45 8.58 -49.75
N ASP A 255 2.69 9.64 -50.06
CA ASP A 255 3.17 10.84 -50.75
C ASP A 255 4.01 11.78 -49.85
N ASP A 256 3.94 11.63 -48.52
CA ASP A 256 4.79 12.35 -47.54
C ASP A 256 6.14 11.66 -47.30
N LEU A 257 6.34 10.45 -47.83
CA LEU A 257 7.64 9.77 -47.78
C LEU A 257 8.61 10.44 -48.77
N PRO A 258 9.84 10.80 -48.36
CA PRO A 258 10.82 11.32 -49.29
C PRO A 258 11.07 10.29 -50.39
N THR A 259 11.08 10.73 -51.65
CA THR A 259 11.38 9.87 -52.79
C THR A 259 12.81 9.35 -52.65
N VAL A 260 12.96 8.12 -52.19
CA VAL A 260 14.27 7.45 -52.12
C VAL A 260 14.54 6.90 -53.52
N ALA A 261 15.47 7.53 -54.23
CA ALA A 261 16.09 6.92 -55.40
C ALA A 261 16.97 5.77 -54.90
N VAL A 262 16.42 4.56 -54.89
CA VAL A 262 17.20 3.35 -54.58
C VAL A 262 18.03 3.03 -55.82
N ASP A 263 19.35 3.26 -55.73
CA ASP A 263 20.29 2.78 -56.73
C ASP A 263 20.48 1.27 -56.52
N LEU A 264 19.87 0.48 -57.40
CA LEU A 264 19.96 -0.99 -57.38
C LEU A 264 21.18 -1.50 -58.17
N GLY A 265 22.05 -0.61 -58.68
CA GLY A 265 23.23 -0.97 -59.46
C GLY A 265 24.26 -1.78 -58.67
N GLU A 266 24.33 -1.61 -57.34
CA GLU A 266 25.24 -2.37 -56.46
C GLU A 266 24.79 -3.83 -56.25
N LEU A 267 23.57 -4.21 -56.63
CA LEU A 267 23.08 -5.59 -56.51
C LEU A 267 23.39 -6.46 -57.74
N ASP A 268 23.84 -5.84 -58.84
CA ASP A 268 24.21 -6.53 -60.09
C ASP A 268 25.73 -6.81 -60.17
N GLU A 269 26.51 -6.41 -59.17
CA GLU A 269 27.90 -6.87 -59.01
C GLU A 269 27.90 -8.35 -58.58
N GLY A 270 27.90 -9.23 -59.57
CA GLY A 270 28.17 -10.65 -59.37
C GLY A 270 29.50 -10.87 -58.63
N PRO A 271 29.63 -11.97 -57.87
CA PRO A 271 30.82 -12.23 -57.05
C PRO A 271 32.09 -12.20 -57.92
N PRO A 272 33.21 -11.62 -57.45
CA PRO A 272 34.41 -11.47 -58.25
C PRO A 272 34.93 -12.83 -58.71
N ASP A 273 35.06 -12.98 -60.03
CA ASP A 273 35.59 -14.18 -60.68
C ASP A 273 37.03 -14.45 -60.20
N GLY A 274 37.17 -15.53 -59.44
CA GLY A 274 38.46 -16.12 -59.12
C GLY A 274 39.03 -16.83 -60.35
N SER A 275 39.80 -16.12 -61.18
CA SER A 275 40.72 -16.76 -62.13
C SER A 275 42.07 -16.03 -62.11
N GLY A 276 43.08 -16.70 -61.56
CA GLY A 276 44.41 -16.13 -61.35
C GLY A 276 45.34 -16.19 -62.55
N THR A 277 46.56 -15.70 -62.36
CA THR A 277 47.74 -16.12 -63.12
C THR A 277 49.00 -16.00 -62.27
N ALA A 278 49.71 -17.11 -62.15
CA ALA A 278 51.11 -17.19 -61.78
C ALA A 278 52.02 -16.65 -62.90
N ARG A 279 53.16 -16.05 -62.51
CA ARG A 279 54.48 -15.89 -63.19
C ARG A 279 55.23 -14.75 -62.45
N GLU A 280 56.49 -14.84 -62.04
CA GLU A 280 57.63 -15.77 -62.22
C GLU A 280 58.30 -16.05 -60.87
#